data_AF-A0A8S2K209-F1
#
_entry.id   AF-A0A8S2K209-F1
#
_cell.length_a   1.000
_cell.length_b   1.000
_cell.length_c   1.000
_cell.angle_alpha   90.00
_cell.angle_beta   90.00
_cell.angle_gamma   90.00
#
_symmetry.space_group_name_H-M   'P 1'
#
loop_
_entity.id
_entity.type
_entity.pdbx_description
1 polymer ?
#
loop_
_entity_poly.entity_id
_entity_poly.type
_entity_poly.pdbx_seq_one_letter_code
_entity_poly.pdbx_strand_id
1 'polypeptide(L)'
;MSSPAHGIYSSTLSLSLQGHEFQSQYDVQLIFNETAESLILCGATCSQNPSCRTFDYDSSSHRCRLFEVDLANGAIIAVASQTSIVGSVILSASLYASIYNQSCSACRENRYQTCSSTTNTCQFPGNSFWNGSMCPLQLFENAACSQIDACRSDLDLSCIINSYGEFTQCLIGSTADEVISTTDGMISTTDELISTITSMTTSMMSGNTIAFQLSITIVS
;
A
#
# COMPACT_ATOMS: atom_id res chain seq x y z
N MET A 1 -22.54 3.32 -16.63
CA MET A 1 -21.24 3.18 -15.96
C MET A 1 -21.04 1.70 -15.68
N SER A 2 -20.23 1.02 -16.49
CA SER A 2 -19.90 -0.39 -16.29
C SER A 2 -19.00 -0.52 -15.07
N SER A 3 -19.45 -1.27 -14.05
CA SER A 3 -18.59 -1.64 -12.93
C SER A 3 -17.31 -2.27 -13.49
N PRO A 4 -16.11 -1.84 -13.05
CA PRO A 4 -14.87 -2.47 -13.51
C PRO A 4 -14.97 -3.96 -13.21
N ALA A 5 -14.84 -4.79 -14.25
CA ALA A 5 -14.77 -6.23 -14.07
C ALA A 5 -13.61 -6.52 -13.12
N HIS A 6 -13.94 -6.98 -11.91
CA HIS A 6 -12.94 -7.37 -10.91
C HIS A 6 -12.14 -8.52 -11.52
N GLY A 7 -10.87 -8.27 -11.83
CA GLY A 7 -9.97 -9.29 -12.35
C GLY A 7 -9.82 -10.43 -11.35
N ILE A 8 -9.67 -11.66 -11.85
CA ILE A 8 -9.34 -12.80 -11.00
C ILE A 8 -7.85 -12.68 -10.66
N TYR A 9 -7.53 -12.09 -9.52
CA TYR A 9 -6.15 -12.00 -9.05
C TYR A 9 -5.73 -13.31 -8.40
N SER A 10 -4.53 -13.78 -8.73
CA SER A 10 -3.88 -14.87 -7.99
C SER A 10 -2.91 -14.28 -6.98
N SER A 11 -2.96 -14.78 -5.74
CA SER A 11 -2.04 -14.42 -4.66
C SER A 11 -1.70 -15.65 -3.86
N THR A 12 -0.43 -15.75 -3.46
CA THR A 12 -0.02 -16.70 -2.44
C THR A 12 -0.09 -16.01 -1.10
N LEU A 13 -0.82 -16.60 -0.16
CA LEU A 13 -0.92 -16.11 1.21
C LEU A 13 -0.12 -17.01 2.15
N SER A 14 0.61 -16.39 3.08
CA SER A 14 1.18 -17.04 4.26
C SER A 14 0.31 -16.75 5.46
N LEU A 15 -0.05 -17.77 6.24
CA LEU A 15 -0.91 -17.64 7.43
C LEU A 15 -0.11 -17.92 8.70
N SER A 16 -0.38 -17.15 9.76
CA SER A 16 0.11 -17.40 11.10
C SER A 16 -0.62 -18.56 11.78
N LEU A 17 -0.11 -18.97 12.93
CA LEU A 17 -0.89 -19.75 13.89
C LEU A 17 -2.07 -18.94 14.43
N GLN A 18 -3.08 -19.64 14.92
CA GLN A 18 -4.18 -19.05 15.69
C GLN A 18 -3.67 -18.34 16.95
N GLY A 19 -4.43 -17.37 17.44
CA GLY A 19 -4.07 -16.62 18.64
C GLY A 19 -3.26 -15.36 18.40
N HIS A 20 -3.25 -14.86 17.16
CA HIS A 20 -2.40 -13.72 16.78
C HIS A 20 -3.17 -12.62 16.06
N GLU A 21 -2.78 -11.38 16.32
CA GLU A 21 -3.21 -10.20 15.58
C GLU A 21 -2.03 -9.46 14.98
N PHE A 22 -2.30 -8.70 13.93
CA PHE A 22 -1.30 -7.82 13.35
C PHE A 22 -1.37 -6.44 14.02
N GLN A 23 -0.20 -5.97 14.49
CA GLN A 23 0.00 -4.64 15.02
C GLN A 23 0.81 -3.85 13.98
N SER A 24 0.17 -2.88 13.34
CA SER A 24 0.83 -1.95 12.45
C SER A 24 1.64 -0.93 13.26
N GLN A 25 2.72 -0.40 12.69
CA GLN A 25 3.53 0.63 13.37
C GLN A 25 2.80 1.98 13.40
N TYR A 26 2.00 2.26 12.37
CA TYR A 26 1.25 3.52 12.22
C TYR A 26 -0.21 3.23 11.90
N ASP A 27 -1.13 4.04 12.41
CA ASP A 27 -2.58 3.83 12.22
C ASP A 27 -3.02 4.07 10.77
N VAL A 28 -2.33 4.94 10.04
CA VAL A 28 -2.57 5.20 8.60
C VAL A 28 -2.45 3.94 7.74
N GLN A 29 -1.80 2.91 8.27
CA GLN A 29 -1.57 1.65 7.58
C GLN A 29 -2.80 0.75 7.53
N LEU A 30 -3.84 1.03 8.32
CA LEU A 30 -5.11 0.30 8.28
C LEU A 30 -5.94 0.79 7.08
N ILE A 31 -6.13 -0.09 6.10
CA ILE A 31 -6.92 0.20 4.89
C ILE A 31 -8.41 0.18 5.23
N PHE A 32 -8.86 -0.90 5.90
CA PHE A 32 -10.23 -1.03 6.37
C PHE A 32 -10.34 -2.00 7.54
N ASN A 33 -11.45 -1.87 8.26
CA ASN A 33 -11.87 -2.77 9.33
C ASN A 33 -13.36 -3.08 9.15
N GLU A 34 -13.68 -4.28 8.69
CA GLU A 34 -15.03 -4.69 8.29
C GLU A 34 -15.33 -6.11 8.81
N THR A 35 -16.58 -6.55 8.69
CA THR A 35 -16.96 -7.93 8.96
C THR A 35 -16.78 -8.81 7.73
N ALA A 36 -16.18 -10.00 7.88
CA ALA A 36 -16.11 -11.03 6.85
C ALA A 36 -16.67 -12.35 7.37
N GLU A 37 -17.44 -13.07 6.55
CA GLU A 37 -18.06 -14.34 6.97
C GLU A 37 -17.02 -15.45 7.21
N SER A 38 -15.82 -15.34 6.64
CA SER A 38 -14.77 -16.33 6.78
C SER A 38 -13.37 -15.75 6.57
N LEU A 39 -12.37 -16.48 7.05
CA LEU A 39 -10.95 -16.21 6.80
C LEU A 39 -10.65 -16.13 5.29
N ILE A 40 -11.24 -17.03 4.51
CA ILE A 40 -11.06 -17.09 3.06
C ILE A 40 -11.60 -15.81 2.41
N LEU A 41 -12.76 -15.33 2.84
CA LEU A 41 -13.33 -14.09 2.32
C LEU A 41 -12.48 -12.88 2.70
N CYS A 42 -11.99 -12.79 3.94
CA CYS A 42 -11.07 -11.74 4.36
C CYS A 42 -9.79 -11.72 3.51
N GLY A 43 -9.18 -12.90 3.30
CA GLY A 43 -8.00 -13.05 2.45
C GLY A 43 -8.28 -12.76 0.96
N ALA A 44 -9.46 -13.09 0.46
CA ALA A 44 -9.90 -12.76 -0.89
C ALA A 44 -10.08 -11.24 -1.06
N THR A 45 -10.67 -10.56 -0.08
CA THR A 45 -10.80 -9.11 -0.10
C THR A 45 -9.44 -8.42 -0.05
N CYS A 46 -8.49 -8.95 0.75
CA CYS A 46 -7.10 -8.50 0.66
C CYS A 46 -6.53 -8.72 -0.73
N SER A 47 -6.76 -9.90 -1.32
CA SER A 47 -6.22 -10.24 -2.64
C SER A 47 -6.73 -9.35 -3.78
N GLN A 48 -7.94 -8.80 -3.62
CA GLN A 48 -8.55 -7.86 -4.57
C GLN A 48 -8.13 -6.42 -4.35
N ASN A 49 -7.53 -6.08 -3.20
CA ASN A 49 -7.06 -4.74 -2.92
C ASN A 49 -5.56 -4.64 -3.27
N PRO A 50 -5.16 -3.86 -4.28
CA PRO A 50 -3.76 -3.70 -4.68
C PRO A 50 -2.84 -3.20 -3.57
N SER A 51 -3.38 -2.45 -2.61
CA SER A 51 -2.62 -1.92 -1.49
C SER A 51 -2.49 -2.91 -0.34
N CYS A 52 -3.39 -3.90 -0.20
CA CYS A 52 -3.34 -4.82 0.94
C CYS A 52 -2.15 -5.78 0.88
N ARG A 53 -1.32 -5.75 1.92
CA ARG A 53 -0.16 -6.65 2.09
C ARG A 53 -0.33 -7.62 3.25
N THR A 54 -1.05 -7.21 4.30
CA THR A 54 -1.33 -8.04 5.48
C THR A 54 -2.79 -7.91 5.87
N PHE A 55 -3.36 -8.95 6.47
CA PHE A 55 -4.68 -8.94 7.06
C PHE A 55 -4.69 -9.73 8.35
N ASP A 56 -5.65 -9.45 9.22
CA ASP A 56 -6.01 -10.37 10.30
C ASP A 56 -7.51 -10.58 10.34
N TYR A 57 -7.87 -11.81 10.70
CA TYR A 57 -9.25 -12.26 10.79
C TYR A 57 -9.48 -12.95 12.12
N ASP A 58 -10.48 -12.47 12.86
CA ASP A 58 -10.97 -13.11 14.07
C ASP A 58 -12.28 -13.84 13.82
N SER A 59 -12.27 -15.17 13.97
CA SER A 59 -13.43 -15.99 13.64
C SER A 59 -14.59 -15.90 14.64
N SER A 60 -14.34 -15.39 15.87
CA SER A 60 -15.38 -15.24 16.89
C SER A 60 -16.25 -13.99 16.66
N SER A 61 -15.61 -12.90 16.23
CA SER A 61 -16.24 -11.61 15.99
C SER A 61 -16.50 -11.32 14.52
N HIS A 62 -16.05 -12.20 13.62
CA HIS A 62 -16.04 -12.00 12.17
C HIS A 62 -15.25 -10.76 11.74
N ARG A 63 -14.38 -10.21 12.60
CA ARG A 63 -13.62 -8.99 12.32
C ARG A 63 -12.52 -9.30 11.31
N CYS A 64 -12.45 -8.51 10.24
CA CYS A 64 -11.44 -8.55 9.19
C CYS A 64 -10.78 -7.17 9.07
N ARG A 65 -9.49 -7.08 9.38
CA ARG A 65 -8.68 -5.87 9.17
C ARG A 65 -7.71 -6.11 8.02
N LEU A 66 -7.60 -5.13 7.12
CA LEU A 66 -6.59 -5.12 6.07
C LEU A 66 -5.59 -3.99 6.29
N PHE A 67 -4.32 -4.29 6.01
CA PHE A 67 -3.22 -3.37 6.18
C PHE A 67 -2.43 -3.23 4.88
N GLU A 68 -1.96 -2.02 4.62
CA GLU A 68 -1.11 -1.73 3.46
C GLU A 68 0.34 -2.18 3.65
N VAL A 69 0.71 -2.63 4.85
CA VAL A 69 2.08 -2.96 5.23
C VAL A 69 2.31 -4.45 5.33
N ASP A 70 3.56 -4.85 5.10
CA ASP A 70 4.02 -6.22 5.26
C ASP A 70 4.57 -6.46 6.69
N LEU A 71 5.02 -7.69 6.94
CA LEU A 71 5.58 -8.10 8.22
C LEU A 71 6.94 -7.44 8.53
N ALA A 72 7.58 -6.75 7.59
CA ALA A 72 8.82 -6.01 7.85
C ALA A 72 8.54 -4.67 8.54
N ASN A 73 7.32 -4.13 8.42
CA ASN A 73 6.92 -2.82 8.93
C ASN A 73 5.79 -2.90 9.98
N GLY A 74 5.62 -4.07 10.59
CA GLY A 74 4.68 -4.32 11.67
C GLY A 74 5.05 -5.58 12.45
N ALA A 75 4.19 -5.99 13.37
CA ALA A 75 4.44 -7.15 14.21
C ALA A 75 3.22 -8.06 14.31
N ILE A 76 3.49 -9.36 14.37
CA ILE A 76 2.49 -10.36 14.77
C ILE A 76 2.58 -10.48 16.29
N ILE A 77 1.49 -10.13 16.99
CA ILE A 77 1.42 -10.17 18.45
C ILE A 77 0.45 -11.25 18.89
N ALA A 78 0.79 -11.94 19.98
CA ALA A 78 -0.12 -12.88 20.61
C ALA A 78 -1.27 -12.13 21.31
N VAL A 79 -2.49 -12.59 21.11
CA VAL A 79 -3.69 -12.01 21.74
C VAL A 79 -4.45 -13.06 22.56
N ALA A 80 -5.29 -12.60 23.49
CA ALA A 80 -6.09 -13.48 24.33
C ALA A 80 -7.11 -14.29 23.50
N SER A 81 -7.58 -13.73 22.38
CA SER A 81 -8.46 -14.42 21.44
C SER A 81 -7.70 -15.54 20.75
N GLN A 82 -8.09 -16.80 20.98
CA GLN A 82 -7.54 -17.96 20.25
C GLN A 82 -8.14 -18.10 18.85
N THR A 83 -9.00 -17.18 18.41
CA THR A 83 -9.71 -17.27 17.11
C THR A 83 -9.14 -16.36 16.04
N SER A 84 -8.13 -15.54 16.36
CA SER A 84 -7.50 -14.64 15.41
C SER A 84 -6.35 -15.28 14.64
N ILE A 85 -6.28 -15.02 13.33
CA ILE A 85 -5.23 -15.47 12.41
C ILE A 85 -4.77 -14.27 11.59
N VAL A 86 -3.45 -14.10 11.45
CA VAL A 86 -2.84 -13.13 10.55
C VAL A 86 -2.51 -13.81 9.22
N GLY A 87 -2.82 -13.16 8.10
CA GLY A 87 -2.37 -13.57 6.78
C GLY A 87 -1.57 -12.47 6.11
N SER A 88 -0.56 -12.84 5.32
CA SER A 88 0.28 -11.90 4.57
C SER A 88 0.41 -12.35 3.12
N VAL A 89 0.41 -11.37 2.22
CA VAL A 89 0.60 -11.56 0.78
C VAL A 89 2.09 -11.74 0.51
N ILE A 90 2.46 -12.84 -0.14
CA ILE A 90 3.85 -13.08 -0.52
C ILE A 90 4.16 -12.27 -1.78
N LEU A 91 5.03 -11.27 -1.62
CA LEU A 91 5.52 -10.45 -2.72
C LEU A 91 6.84 -11.01 -3.24
N SER A 92 6.95 -11.15 -4.56
CA SER A 92 8.18 -11.57 -5.24
C SER A 92 8.50 -10.59 -6.37
N ALA A 93 9.78 -10.23 -6.52
CA ALA A 93 10.26 -9.40 -7.62
C ALA A 93 9.84 -9.93 -9.01
N SER A 94 9.77 -11.26 -9.16
CA SER A 94 9.34 -11.90 -10.42
C SER A 94 7.91 -11.54 -10.84
N LEU A 95 7.06 -11.11 -9.91
CA LEU A 95 5.68 -10.70 -10.17
C LEU A 95 5.57 -9.27 -10.72
N TYR A 96 6.64 -8.47 -10.58
CA TYR A 96 6.69 -7.07 -10.99
C TYR A 96 7.52 -6.85 -12.24
N ALA A 97 8.70 -7.48 -12.32
CA ALA A 97 9.71 -7.17 -13.33
C ALA A 97 9.23 -7.37 -14.78
N SER A 98 8.31 -8.32 -15.03
CA SER A 98 7.79 -8.60 -16.37
C SER A 98 6.68 -7.66 -16.84
N ILE A 99 6.08 -6.89 -15.93
CA ILE A 99 4.85 -6.11 -16.22
C ILE A 99 5.06 -4.61 -15.96
N TYR A 100 6.10 -4.21 -15.24
CA TYR A 100 6.37 -2.79 -15.01
C TYR A 100 6.55 -2.02 -16.33
N ASN A 101 5.91 -0.86 -16.41
CA ASN A 101 5.93 0.03 -17.57
C ASN A 101 5.43 -0.62 -18.87
N GLN A 102 4.72 -1.74 -18.76
CA GLN A 102 3.98 -2.33 -19.89
C GLN A 102 2.66 -1.57 -20.11
N SER A 103 1.96 -1.86 -21.20
CA SER A 103 0.63 -1.30 -21.46
C SER A 103 -0.38 -1.76 -20.41
N CYS A 104 -1.41 -0.95 -20.14
CA CYS A 104 -2.44 -1.29 -19.16
C CYS A 104 -3.14 -2.65 -19.36
N SER A 105 -3.15 -3.19 -20.59
CA SER A 105 -3.65 -4.54 -20.83
C SER A 105 -2.82 -5.63 -20.15
N ALA A 106 -1.52 -5.39 -19.92
CA ALA A 106 -0.61 -6.36 -19.31
C ALA A 106 -0.79 -6.51 -17.78
N CYS A 107 -1.26 -5.48 -17.08
CA CYS A 107 -1.50 -5.51 -15.63
C CYS A 107 -2.97 -5.68 -15.23
N ARG A 108 -3.91 -5.87 -16.18
CA ARG A 108 -5.33 -6.05 -15.84
C ARG A 108 -5.58 -7.20 -14.86
N GLU A 109 -4.78 -8.26 -14.95
CA GLU A 109 -4.88 -9.46 -14.12
C GLU A 109 -3.81 -9.52 -13.03
N ASN A 110 -3.06 -8.42 -12.83
CA ASN A 110 -1.98 -8.36 -11.86
C ASN A 110 -2.34 -7.35 -10.75
N ARG A 111 -2.54 -7.84 -9.54
CA ARG A 111 -2.87 -6.98 -8.39
C ARG A 111 -1.73 -6.07 -7.94
N TYR A 112 -0.50 -6.39 -8.33
CA TYR A 112 0.71 -5.73 -7.88
C TYR A 112 1.00 -4.45 -8.67
N GLN A 113 0.21 -4.15 -9.70
CA GLN A 113 0.32 -2.95 -10.51
C GLN A 113 -1.06 -2.41 -10.85
N THR A 114 -1.17 -1.09 -10.95
CA THR A 114 -2.38 -0.37 -11.34
C THR A 114 -2.15 0.31 -12.68
N CYS A 115 -3.16 0.31 -13.55
CA CYS A 115 -3.11 1.07 -14.79
C CYS A 115 -3.17 2.58 -14.50
N SER A 116 -2.17 3.33 -14.96
CA SER A 116 -2.21 4.78 -14.94
C SER A 116 -3.05 5.32 -16.08
N SER A 117 -4.08 6.08 -15.78
CA SER A 117 -4.89 6.75 -16.82
C SER A 117 -4.11 7.82 -17.58
N THR A 118 -3.09 8.42 -16.96
CA THR A 118 -2.27 9.49 -17.54
C THR A 118 -1.26 8.94 -18.54
N THR A 119 -0.52 7.90 -18.17
CA THR A 119 0.54 7.34 -19.02
C THR A 119 0.08 6.15 -19.85
N ASN A 120 -1.10 5.58 -19.55
CA ASN A 120 -1.60 4.33 -20.12
C ASN A 120 -0.62 3.15 -19.95
N THR A 121 0.19 3.21 -18.88
CA THR A 121 1.13 2.16 -18.51
C THR A 121 0.84 1.60 -17.12
N CYS A 122 1.30 0.38 -16.88
CA CYS A 122 1.26 -0.26 -15.59
C CYS A 122 2.22 0.45 -14.63
N GLN A 123 1.64 1.05 -13.60
CA GLN A 123 2.32 1.72 -12.51
C GLN A 123 2.09 0.95 -11.22
N PHE A 124 2.73 1.39 -10.15
CA PHE A 124 2.63 0.72 -8.87
C PHE A 124 1.41 1.23 -8.11
N PRO A 125 0.88 0.42 -7.17
CA PRO A 125 -0.18 0.87 -6.28
C PRO A 125 0.22 2.15 -5.54
N GLY A 126 -0.77 2.89 -5.04
CA GLY A 126 -0.52 4.03 -4.16
C GLY A 126 0.37 3.65 -2.97
N ASN A 127 1.09 4.64 -2.45
CA ASN A 127 2.01 4.48 -1.32
C ASN A 127 3.14 3.46 -1.58
N SER A 128 3.55 3.25 -2.83
CA SER A 128 4.67 2.39 -3.19
C SER A 128 5.62 3.09 -4.16
N PHE A 129 6.88 2.64 -4.19
CA PHE A 129 7.90 3.20 -5.07
C PHE A 129 8.66 2.10 -5.80
N TRP A 130 9.28 2.42 -6.94
CA TRP A 130 10.13 1.46 -7.65
C TRP A 130 11.53 1.42 -7.06
N ASN A 131 11.98 0.28 -6.57
CA ASN A 131 13.36 0.12 -6.09
C ASN A 131 14.31 -0.48 -7.13
N GLY A 132 13.93 -0.55 -8.40
CA GLY A 132 14.68 -1.23 -9.46
C GLY A 132 14.29 -2.69 -9.69
N SER A 133 13.53 -3.31 -8.78
CA SER A 133 13.18 -4.74 -8.86
C SER A 133 11.71 -5.01 -8.54
N MET A 134 11.18 -4.37 -7.52
CA MET A 134 9.81 -4.53 -7.04
C MET A 134 9.28 -3.21 -6.49
N CYS A 135 8.08 -3.27 -5.93
CA CYS A 135 7.35 -2.09 -5.45
C CYS A 135 7.10 -2.21 -3.95
N PRO A 136 8.15 -2.01 -3.14
CA PRO A 136 7.96 -1.92 -1.70
C PRO A 136 7.03 -0.75 -1.38
N LEU A 137 6.46 -0.80 -0.19
CA LEU A 137 5.76 0.34 0.37
C LEU A 137 6.74 1.52 0.51
N GLN A 138 6.25 2.72 0.28
CA GLN A 138 6.94 3.95 0.63
C GLN A 138 7.29 3.98 2.11
N LEU A 139 8.41 4.63 2.38
CA LEU A 139 9.11 4.66 3.64
C LEU A 139 8.51 5.70 4.58
N PHE A 140 8.50 5.37 5.87
CA PHE A 140 8.01 6.23 6.95
C PHE A 140 9.10 7.15 7.49
N GLU A 141 8.74 8.00 8.44
CA GLU A 141 9.63 8.97 9.06
C GLU A 141 10.90 8.30 9.62
N ASN A 142 12.04 8.95 9.42
CA ASN A 142 13.39 8.52 9.79
C ASN A 142 13.92 7.26 9.08
N ALA A 143 13.15 6.64 8.18
CA ALA A 143 13.66 5.54 7.37
C ALA A 143 14.67 6.04 6.33
N ALA A 144 15.74 5.28 6.12
CA ALA A 144 16.77 5.60 5.14
C ALA A 144 16.22 5.46 3.72
N CYS A 145 16.44 6.46 2.87
CA CYS A 145 15.88 6.53 1.52
C CYS A 145 16.98 6.78 0.48
N SER A 146 16.77 6.29 -0.74
CA SER A 146 17.75 6.36 -1.84
C SER A 146 17.24 7.10 -3.07
N GLN A 147 16.02 7.61 -3.03
CA GLN A 147 15.36 8.29 -4.15
C GLN A 147 14.23 9.20 -3.65
N ILE A 148 13.88 10.19 -4.48
CA ILE A 148 12.97 11.28 -4.11
C ILE A 148 11.54 10.81 -3.79
N ASP A 149 11.07 9.77 -4.46
CA ASP A 149 9.73 9.21 -4.36
C ASP A 149 9.63 8.04 -3.37
N ALA A 150 10.71 7.74 -2.63
CA ALA A 150 10.74 6.62 -1.69
C ALA A 150 9.88 6.86 -0.44
N CYS A 151 9.62 8.11 -0.06
CA CYS A 151 8.95 8.46 1.19
C CYS A 151 7.43 8.61 1.01
N ARG A 152 6.67 8.40 2.10
CA ARG A 152 5.21 8.55 2.13
C ARG A 152 4.77 9.98 1.92
N SER A 153 4.42 10.32 0.68
CA SER A 153 3.98 11.67 0.31
C SER A 153 2.62 12.05 0.92
N ASP A 154 1.78 11.07 1.22
CA ASP A 154 0.51 11.26 1.93
C ASP A 154 0.69 11.64 3.42
N LEU A 155 1.90 11.49 3.95
CA LEU A 155 2.32 11.93 5.27
C LEU A 155 3.24 13.17 5.21
N ASP A 156 3.26 13.87 4.07
CA ASP A 156 4.15 15.01 3.80
C ASP A 156 5.64 14.69 3.99
N LEU A 157 6.03 13.42 3.84
CA LEU A 157 7.43 13.01 3.96
C LEU A 157 8.16 13.14 2.62
N SER A 158 9.39 13.65 2.68
CA SER A 158 10.30 13.75 1.54
C SER A 158 11.66 13.17 1.89
N CYS A 159 12.34 12.60 0.90
CA CYS A 159 13.68 12.08 1.08
C CYS A 159 14.69 13.24 1.08
N ILE A 160 15.30 13.52 2.23
CA ILE A 160 16.22 14.65 2.36
C ILE A 160 17.55 14.36 1.67
N ILE A 161 18.06 15.36 0.97
CA ILE A 161 19.37 15.38 0.34
C ILE A 161 20.37 16.08 1.26
N ASN A 162 21.49 15.44 1.58
CA ASN A 162 22.56 16.04 2.39
C ASN A 162 23.38 17.07 1.57
N SER A 163 24.36 17.71 2.21
CA SER A 163 25.25 18.69 1.54
C SER A 163 26.10 18.11 0.40
N TYR A 164 26.15 16.79 0.27
CA TYR A 164 26.87 16.08 -0.79
C TYR A 164 25.98 15.66 -1.96
N GLY A 165 24.68 15.99 -1.92
CA GLY A 165 23.74 15.56 -2.96
C GLY A 165 23.23 14.13 -2.78
N GLU A 166 23.44 13.51 -1.61
CA GLU A 166 23.01 12.14 -1.35
C GLU A 166 21.68 12.10 -0.59
N PHE A 167 20.80 11.20 -1.01
CA PHE A 167 19.58 10.85 -0.30
C PHE A 167 19.92 10.19 1.05
N THR A 168 19.26 10.63 2.12
CA THR A 168 19.56 10.19 3.49
C THR A 168 18.37 9.52 4.15
N GLN A 169 17.36 10.28 4.51
CA GLN A 169 16.22 9.81 5.30
C GLN A 169 14.93 10.55 4.96
N CYS A 170 13.80 9.88 5.21
CA CYS A 170 12.47 10.46 5.09
C CYS A 170 12.16 11.33 6.29
N LEU A 171 12.02 12.65 6.11
CA LEU A 171 11.47 13.53 7.14
C LEU A 171 10.29 14.31 6.58
N ILE A 172 9.49 14.88 7.48
CA ILE A 172 8.46 15.85 7.12
C ILE A 172 9.14 16.96 6.31
N GLY A 173 8.61 17.22 5.13
CA GLY A 173 9.06 18.31 4.29
C GLY A 173 8.96 19.62 5.06
N SER A 174 10.09 20.09 5.59
CA SER A 174 10.33 21.52 5.62
C SER A 174 10.27 21.91 4.14
N THR A 175 9.18 22.58 3.75
CA THR A 175 9.05 23.19 2.42
C THR A 175 10.42 23.66 1.95
N ALA A 176 10.86 23.20 0.78
CA ALA A 176 12.15 23.56 0.19
C ALA A 176 12.31 25.09 -0.04
N ASP A 177 11.31 25.90 0.37
CA ASP A 177 11.34 27.35 0.49
C ASP A 177 12.28 27.89 1.57
N GLU A 178 12.86 27.06 2.44
CA GLU A 178 13.90 27.52 3.39
C GLU A 178 15.33 27.13 2.98
N VAL A 179 15.57 26.88 1.68
CA VAL A 179 16.93 27.03 1.14
C VAL A 179 17.17 28.51 0.90
N ILE A 180 17.77 29.14 1.92
CA ILE A 180 18.36 30.48 1.87
C ILE A 180 19.33 30.57 0.68
N SER A 181 18.80 31.01 -0.47
CA SER A 181 19.57 31.66 -1.50
C SER A 181 19.95 33.05 -0.99
N THR A 182 21.09 33.16 -0.30
CA THR A 182 21.83 34.44 -0.28
C THR A 182 22.47 34.65 -1.64
N THR A 183 21.65 34.99 -2.62
CA THR A 183 22.07 35.69 -3.83
C THR A 183 21.00 36.73 -4.14
N ASP A 184 21.39 38.00 -3.98
CA ASP A 184 20.64 39.21 -4.30
C ASP A 184 19.86 39.12 -5.62
N GLY A 185 18.59 39.54 -5.61
CA GLY A 185 17.83 39.78 -6.84
C GLY A 185 16.35 40.01 -6.61
N MET A 186 15.95 41.28 -6.68
CA MET A 186 14.57 41.79 -6.68
C MET A 186 13.63 41.08 -7.68
N ILE A 187 12.31 41.23 -7.40
CA ILE A 187 11.09 41.17 -8.26
C ILE A 187 10.11 40.10 -7.70
N SER A 188 9.03 40.43 -6.98
CA SER A 188 7.73 41.06 -7.33
C SER A 188 6.59 40.02 -7.36
N THR A 189 5.73 40.10 -6.33
CA THR A 189 4.25 39.90 -6.27
C THR A 189 3.53 38.99 -7.29
N THR A 190 2.74 38.01 -6.81
CA THR A 190 1.24 38.06 -6.74
C THR A 190 0.63 36.77 -6.13
N ASP A 191 -0.51 36.97 -5.47
CA ASP A 191 -1.42 36.03 -4.79
C ASP A 191 -1.99 34.87 -5.65
N GLU A 192 -2.30 33.72 -5.03
CA GLU A 192 -3.68 33.24 -4.81
C GLU A 192 -3.72 31.87 -4.07
N LEU A 193 -4.51 31.82 -2.99
CA LEU A 193 -5.05 30.59 -2.37
C LEU A 193 -6.14 29.99 -3.26
N ILE A 194 -6.34 28.66 -3.20
CA ILE A 194 -7.62 28.01 -2.87
C ILE A 194 -7.44 26.48 -2.72
N SER A 195 -7.99 25.96 -1.63
CA SER A 195 -8.11 24.54 -1.28
C SER A 195 -9.28 23.87 -1.99
N THR A 196 -9.22 22.55 -2.21
CA THR A 196 -10.41 21.68 -2.17
C THR A 196 -9.99 20.22 -1.93
N ILE A 197 -10.26 19.69 -0.74
CA ILE A 197 -10.26 18.25 -0.44
C ILE A 197 -11.70 17.78 -0.60
N THR A 198 -11.94 16.81 -1.48
CA THR A 198 -13.25 16.12 -1.58
C THR A 198 -13.06 14.67 -1.17
N SER A 199 -13.74 14.28 -0.09
CA SER A 199 -13.88 12.88 0.31
C SER A 199 -14.90 12.18 -0.58
N MET A 200 -14.69 10.89 -0.88
CA MET A 200 -15.75 10.02 -1.39
C MET A 200 -15.74 8.69 -0.64
N THR A 201 -16.89 8.46 -0.01
CA THR A 201 -17.36 7.29 0.71
C THR A 201 -17.43 6.03 -0.16
N THR A 202 -17.10 4.92 0.48
CA THR A 202 -17.31 3.54 0.05
C THR A 202 -18.78 3.22 -0.23
N SER A 203 -19.04 2.55 -1.35
CA SER A 203 -20.31 1.91 -1.68
C SER A 203 -20.04 0.43 -1.98
N MET A 204 -20.27 -0.44 -1.00
CA MET A 204 -20.35 -1.88 -1.20
C MET A 204 -21.78 -2.26 -1.63
N MET A 205 -21.87 -3.16 -2.63
CA MET A 205 -22.80 -4.30 -2.75
C MET A 205 -23.23 -4.53 -4.21
N SER A 206 -22.72 -5.60 -4.83
CA SER A 206 -23.52 -6.43 -5.75
C SER A 206 -22.90 -7.82 -5.85
N GLY A 207 -23.69 -8.83 -5.47
CA GLY A 207 -23.30 -10.24 -5.41
C GLY A 207 -23.07 -10.87 -6.78
N ASN A 208 -21.81 -10.96 -7.18
CA ASN A 208 -21.34 -11.89 -8.19
C ASN A 208 -20.50 -12.96 -7.50
N THR A 209 -20.86 -14.23 -7.68
CA THR A 209 -20.04 -15.37 -7.24
C THR A 209 -18.80 -15.43 -8.13
N ILE A 210 -17.68 -14.91 -7.64
CA ILE A 210 -16.39 -14.96 -8.32
C ILE A 210 -15.67 -16.24 -7.86
N ALA A 211 -15.18 -17.03 -8.81
CA ALA A 211 -14.32 -18.17 -8.52
C ALA A 211 -12.90 -17.67 -8.23
N PHE A 212 -12.36 -17.99 -7.05
CA PHE A 212 -11.01 -17.62 -6.64
C PHE A 212 -10.12 -18.85 -6.58
N GLN A 213 -8.93 -18.78 -7.16
CA GLN A 213 -7.87 -19.76 -6.93
C GLN A 213 -6.95 -19.21 -5.84
N LEU A 214 -7.21 -19.62 -4.60
CA LEU A 214 -6.38 -19.26 -3.46
C LEU A 214 -5.39 -20.39 -3.17
N SER A 215 -4.10 -20.10 -3.32
CA SER A 215 -3.02 -21.00 -2.89
C SER A 215 -2.57 -20.62 -1.48
N ILE A 216 -3.02 -21.38 -0.48
CA ILE A 216 -2.63 -21.19 0.91
C ILE A 216 -1.40 -22.05 1.19
N THR A 217 -0.31 -21.42 1.66
CA THR A 217 0.83 -22.13 2.24
C THR A 217 0.85 -21.88 3.74
N ILE A 218 0.70 -22.94 4.53
CA ILE A 218 0.83 -22.87 5.98
C ILE A 218 2.31 -23.03 6.31
N VAL A 219 2.93 -21.99 6.85
CA VAL A 219 4.31 -22.04 7.32
C VAL A 219 4.24 -22.32 8.82
N SER A 220 4.63 -23.53 9.20
CA SER A 220 4.70 -24.00 10.61
C SER A 220 6.04 -23.65 11.25
#